data_AF-A0A378NBS2-F1
#
_entry.id   AF-A0A378NBS2-F1
#
_cell.length_a   1.000
_cell.length_b   1.000
_cell.length_c   1.000
_cell.angle_alpha   90.00
_cell.angle_beta   90.00
_cell.angle_gamma   90.00
#
_symmetry.space_group_name_H-M   'P 1'
#
loop_
_entity.id
_entity.type
_entity.pdbx_description
1 polymer ?
#
loop_
_entity_poly.entity_id
_entity_poly.type
_entity_poly.pdbx_seq_one_letter_code
_entity_poly.pdbx_strand_id
1 'polypeptide(L)'
;MNITDFRTMFPVFDDLDDPTIELWAEVAEEHLKASWVLNGKRLEIAMRLMTAHLLHTNNVVINADGTAQQNSSGGGIVASASEGSVSVSFATPPTKNAWQHWLAGSPYGLQLWALLKQWSAGGFYIGGLPERKAVRKVGGVFV
;
A
#
# COMPACT_ATOMS: atom_id res chain seq x y z
N MET A 1 -10.09 -0.86 14.38
CA MET A 1 -10.29 -1.88 13.31
C MET A 1 -10.95 -3.13 13.90
N ASN A 2 -11.77 -3.90 13.18
CA ASN A 2 -12.25 -5.21 13.65
C ASN A 2 -11.23 -6.32 13.30
N ILE A 3 -10.77 -7.08 14.29
CA ILE A 3 -9.69 -8.09 14.13
C ILE A 3 -10.17 -9.33 13.39
N THR A 4 -11.39 -9.80 13.64
CA THR A 4 -11.96 -10.99 12.98
C THR A 4 -12.04 -10.79 11.46
N ASP A 5 -12.49 -9.62 11.03
CA ASP A 5 -12.53 -9.26 9.61
C ASP A 5 -11.13 -9.17 8.99
N PHE A 6 -10.15 -8.67 9.76
CA PHE A 6 -8.76 -8.56 9.31
C PHE A 6 -8.15 -9.95 9.06
N ARG A 7 -8.31 -10.86 10.01
CA ARG A 7 -7.89 -12.27 9.92
C ARG A 7 -8.54 -12.99 8.74
N THR A 8 -9.84 -12.78 8.53
CA THR A 8 -10.57 -13.32 7.37
C THR A 8 -9.99 -12.82 6.04
N MET A 9 -9.51 -11.57 6.00
CA MET A 9 -8.90 -10.98 4.81
C MET A 9 -7.44 -11.41 4.60
N PHE A 10 -6.71 -11.67 5.69
CA PHE A 10 -5.29 -12.01 5.68
C PHE A 10 -5.01 -13.19 6.63
N PRO A 11 -5.33 -14.43 6.20
CA PRO A 11 -5.15 -15.62 7.05
C PRO A 11 -3.68 -15.90 7.40
N VAL A 12 -2.73 -15.28 6.69
CA VAL A 12 -1.28 -15.37 6.98
C VAL A 12 -0.94 -14.81 8.38
N PHE A 13 -1.80 -13.97 8.95
CA PHE A 13 -1.60 -13.37 10.28
C PHE A 13 -2.43 -14.03 11.40
N ASP A 14 -3.04 -15.19 11.15
CA ASP A 14 -3.87 -15.87 12.15
C ASP A 14 -3.09 -16.36 13.37
N ASP A 15 -1.80 -16.66 13.20
CA ASP A 15 -0.93 -17.12 14.29
C ASP A 15 -0.45 -15.98 15.22
N LEU A 16 -0.78 -14.73 14.88
CA LEU A 16 -0.40 -13.58 15.68
C LEU A 16 -1.36 -13.33 16.83
N ASP A 17 -0.83 -12.75 17.89
CA ASP A 17 -1.59 -12.31 19.04
C ASP A 17 -2.39 -11.03 18.71
N ASP A 18 -3.63 -10.97 19.21
CA ASP A 18 -4.51 -9.82 19.03
C ASP A 18 -3.89 -8.47 19.43
N PRO A 19 -3.20 -8.33 20.58
CA PRO A 19 -2.62 -7.03 20.97
C PRO A 19 -1.52 -6.56 20.00
N THR A 20 -0.77 -7.47 19.38
CA THR A 20 0.19 -7.09 18.33
C THR A 20 -0.52 -6.51 17.13
N ILE A 21 -1.61 -7.13 16.67
CA ILE A 21 -2.39 -6.62 15.53
C ILE A 21 -2.99 -5.25 15.85
N GLU A 22 -3.51 -5.05 17.07
CA GLU A 22 -4.06 -3.76 17.51
C GLU A 22 -3.00 -2.66 17.58
N LEU A 23 -1.81 -2.96 18.10
CA LEU A 23 -0.70 -2.01 18.14
C LEU A 23 -0.32 -1.52 16.74
N TRP A 24 -0.19 -2.44 15.78
CA TRP A 24 0.11 -2.07 14.39
C TRP A 24 -1.05 -1.37 13.68
N ALA A 25 -2.29 -1.61 14.12
CA ALA A 25 -3.46 -0.86 13.69
C ALA A 25 -3.41 0.61 14.13
N GLU A 26 -3.02 0.88 15.37
CA GLU A 26 -2.82 2.25 15.85
C GLU A 26 -1.74 2.98 15.03
N VAL A 27 -0.61 2.30 14.74
CA VAL A 27 0.43 2.87 13.89
C VAL A 27 -0.08 3.14 12.46
N ALA A 28 -0.93 2.28 11.91
CA ALA A 28 -1.53 2.48 10.59
C ALA A 28 -2.44 3.72 10.54
N GLU A 29 -3.12 4.07 11.63
CA GLU A 29 -3.98 5.25 11.73
C GLU A 29 -3.19 6.57 11.60
N GLU A 30 -1.93 6.60 12.05
CA GLU A 30 -1.08 7.78 11.87
C GLU A 30 -0.69 8.01 10.40
N HIS A 31 -0.60 6.94 9.61
CA HIS A 31 -0.29 7.03 8.18
C HIS A 31 -1.50 7.36 7.31
N LEU A 32 -2.70 6.93 7.72
CA LEU A 32 -3.93 7.07 6.94
C LEU A 32 -5.01 7.78 7.74
N LYS A 33 -5.26 9.05 7.39
CA LYS A 33 -6.33 9.85 8.00
C LYS A 33 -7.58 9.86 7.12
N ALA A 34 -8.74 9.85 7.78
CA ALA A 34 -10.02 10.00 7.11
C ALA A 34 -10.04 11.30 6.29
N SER A 35 -10.54 11.21 5.06
CA SER A 35 -10.65 12.35 4.16
C SER A 35 -11.90 12.22 3.29
N TRP A 36 -12.17 13.24 2.46
CA TRP A 36 -13.32 13.21 1.56
C TRP A 36 -13.25 12.04 0.55
N VAL A 37 -12.05 11.62 0.14
CA VAL A 37 -11.82 10.47 -0.77
C VAL A 37 -11.80 9.15 0.00
N LEU A 38 -11.19 9.19 1.19
CA LEU A 38 -10.91 8.03 2.04
C LEU A 38 -11.88 8.01 3.22
N ASN A 39 -13.09 7.50 2.96
CA ASN A 39 -14.17 7.39 3.95
C ASN A 39 -14.85 6.01 3.91
N GLY A 40 -15.57 5.69 4.99
CA GLY A 40 -16.32 4.45 5.16
C GLY A 40 -15.51 3.20 4.79
N LYS A 41 -16.07 2.37 3.91
CA LYS A 41 -15.45 1.11 3.46
C LYS A 41 -14.07 1.29 2.82
N ARG A 42 -13.80 2.42 2.17
CA ARG A 42 -12.47 2.67 1.56
C ARG A 42 -11.40 2.85 2.62
N LEU A 43 -11.72 3.60 3.67
CA LEU A 43 -10.83 3.80 4.81
C LEU A 43 -10.58 2.48 5.53
N GLU A 44 -11.63 1.67 5.76
CA GLU A 44 -11.49 0.37 6.39
C GLU A 44 -10.57 -0.58 5.61
N ILE A 45 -10.76 -0.70 4.29
CA ILE A 45 -9.90 -1.55 3.44
C ILE A 45 -8.48 -1.01 3.42
N ALA A 46 -8.30 0.31 3.31
CA ALA A 46 -6.98 0.93 3.31
C ALA A 46 -6.25 0.69 4.64
N MET A 47 -6.96 0.82 5.77
CA MET A 47 -6.41 0.56 7.09
C MET A 47 -5.94 -0.88 7.21
N ARG A 48 -6.78 -1.84 6.81
CA ARG A 48 -6.44 -3.28 6.84
C ARG A 48 -5.23 -3.62 5.94
N LEU A 49 -5.11 -3.00 4.77
CA LEU A 49 -3.93 -3.19 3.91
C LEU A 49 -2.67 -2.54 4.48
N MET A 50 -2.83 -1.40 5.15
CA MET A 50 -1.73 -0.70 5.79
C MET A 50 -1.19 -1.46 7.00
N THR A 51 -2.07 -2.01 7.84
CA THR A 51 -1.67 -2.87 8.96
C THR A 51 -0.95 -4.12 8.48
N ALA A 52 -1.48 -4.79 7.46
CA ALA A 52 -0.83 -5.94 6.83
C ALA A 52 0.55 -5.57 6.26
N HIS A 53 0.70 -4.39 5.65
CA HIS A 53 1.99 -3.89 5.17
C HIS A 53 2.99 -3.68 6.31
N LEU A 54 2.56 -3.07 7.41
CA LEU A 54 3.40 -2.84 8.59
C LEU A 54 3.82 -4.16 9.26
N LEU A 55 2.89 -5.10 9.44
CA LEU A 55 3.18 -6.43 9.98
C LEU A 55 4.18 -7.20 9.10
N HIS A 56 3.99 -7.13 7.78
CA HIS A 56 4.87 -7.79 6.82
C HIS A 56 6.28 -7.19 6.79
N THR A 57 6.39 -5.85 6.83
CA THR A 57 7.69 -5.16 6.77
C THR A 57 8.45 -5.22 8.09
N ASN A 58 7.75 -5.29 9.23
CA ASN A 58 8.37 -5.38 10.55
C ASN A 58 8.62 -6.82 11.02
N ASN A 59 8.64 -7.80 10.12
CA ASN A 59 8.96 -9.19 10.42
C ASN A 59 8.05 -9.88 11.44
N VAL A 60 6.74 -9.65 11.32
CA VAL A 60 5.75 -10.47 12.01
C VAL A 60 5.11 -11.46 11.02
N VAL A 61 5.96 -12.15 10.25
CA VAL A 61 5.57 -13.28 9.41
C VAL A 61 6.38 -14.48 9.86
N ILE A 62 5.78 -15.32 10.69
CA ILE A 62 6.30 -16.65 11.00
C ILE A 62 6.12 -17.46 9.71
N ASN A 63 7.22 -17.94 9.12
CA ASN A 63 7.11 -18.89 8.01
C ASN A 63 6.40 -20.15 8.51
N ALA A 64 5.71 -20.87 7.62
CA ALA A 64 5.01 -22.13 7.94
C ALA A 64 5.89 -23.22 8.60
N ASP A 65 7.21 -23.02 8.64
CA ASP A 65 8.21 -23.87 9.30
C ASP A 65 8.58 -23.41 10.74
N GLY A 66 7.85 -22.45 11.31
CA GLY A 66 8.07 -22.00 12.70
C GLY A 66 9.38 -21.23 12.95
N THR A 67 10.24 -21.09 11.93
CA THR A 67 11.45 -20.27 12.02
C THR A 67 11.11 -18.81 11.79
N ALA A 68 11.35 -17.97 12.81
CA ALA A 68 11.38 -16.53 12.66
C ALA A 68 12.60 -16.14 11.83
N GLN A 69 12.49 -16.22 10.51
CA GLN A 69 13.52 -15.65 9.65
C GLN A 69 13.30 -14.14 9.66
N GLN A 70 14.14 -13.46 10.41
CA GLN A 70 14.31 -12.01 10.34
C GLN A 70 14.57 -11.68 8.87
N ASN A 71 13.53 -11.26 8.13
CA ASN A 71 13.67 -10.78 6.78
C ASN A 71 14.63 -9.59 6.88
N SER A 72 15.90 -9.84 6.60
CA SER A 72 16.94 -8.82 6.54
C SER A 72 16.73 -7.90 5.33
N SER A 73 15.59 -8.04 4.66
CA SER A 73 15.00 -7.12 3.71
C SER A 73 14.47 -5.88 4.44
N GLY A 74 15.37 -5.12 5.06
CA GLY A 74 15.10 -3.71 5.34
C GLY A 74 14.74 -3.01 4.02
N GLY A 75 13.45 -2.85 3.74
CA GLY A 75 12.92 -2.08 2.60
C GLY A 75 13.31 -2.55 1.20
N GLY A 76 13.98 -3.69 1.05
CA GLY A 76 14.40 -4.23 -0.24
C GLY A 76 13.40 -5.25 -0.74
N ILE A 77 12.71 -4.95 -1.84
CA ILE A 77 12.05 -5.99 -2.64
C ILE A 77 13.07 -7.10 -2.84
N VAL A 78 12.68 -8.35 -2.59
CA VAL A 78 13.54 -9.52 -2.82
C VAL A 78 13.87 -9.54 -4.32
N ALA A 79 14.98 -8.91 -4.69
CA ALA A 79 15.34 -8.65 -6.09
C ALA A 79 15.75 -9.94 -6.81
N SER A 80 16.07 -10.99 -6.05
CA SER A 80 16.36 -12.33 -6.54
C SER A 80 16.21 -13.34 -5.41
N ALA A 81 15.30 -14.30 -5.56
CA ALA A 81 15.35 -15.56 -4.83
C ALA A 81 15.80 -16.64 -5.81
N SER A 82 16.91 -17.30 -5.52
CA SER A 82 17.45 -18.41 -6.32
C SER A 82 17.37 -19.69 -5.50
N GLU A 83 16.49 -20.60 -5.89
CA GLU A 83 16.45 -21.97 -5.37
C GLU A 83 16.78 -22.89 -6.56
N GLY A 84 18.04 -23.34 -6.65
CA GLY A 84 18.52 -24.29 -7.67
C GLY A 84 18.15 -23.98 -9.13
N SER A 85 19.06 -23.38 -9.91
CA SER A 85 18.89 -23.05 -11.35
C SER A 85 17.70 -22.16 -11.74
N VAL A 86 16.75 -21.90 -10.85
CA VAL A 86 15.59 -21.03 -11.08
C VAL A 86 15.80 -19.73 -10.31
N SER A 87 16.11 -18.66 -11.03
CA SER A 87 16.17 -17.30 -10.49
C SER A 87 14.88 -16.57 -10.83
N VAL A 88 14.09 -16.19 -9.83
CA VAL A 88 12.98 -15.25 -10.00
C VAL A 88 13.45 -13.89 -9.52
N SER A 89 13.66 -12.97 -10.46
CA SER A 89 14.03 -11.60 -10.18
C SER A 89 12.81 -10.68 -10.31
N PHE A 90 12.37 -10.09 -9.20
CA PHE A 90 11.33 -9.07 -9.21
C PHE A 90 11.95 -7.72 -9.56
N ALA A 91 11.61 -7.18 -10.73
CA ALA A 91 12.04 -5.84 -11.10
C ALA A 91 11.31 -4.80 -10.24
N THR A 92 12.06 -4.10 -9.38
CA THR A 92 11.54 -2.96 -8.61
C THR A 92 10.98 -1.92 -9.59
N PRO A 93 9.70 -1.54 -9.49
CA PRO A 93 9.14 -0.48 -10.31
C PRO A 93 9.99 0.80 -10.13
N PRO A 94 10.17 1.64 -11.17
CA PRO A 94 10.89 2.90 -11.03
C PRO A 94 10.11 3.84 -10.09
N THR A 95 10.43 3.78 -8.80
CA THR A 95 9.76 4.55 -7.75
C THR A 95 10.28 5.97 -7.77
N LYS A 96 9.39 6.94 -7.95
CA LYS A 96 9.78 8.37 -7.98
C LYS A 96 10.03 8.94 -6.58
N ASN A 97 9.40 8.35 -5.55
CA ASN A 97 9.38 8.86 -4.18
C ASN A 97 9.69 7.74 -3.17
N ALA A 98 10.37 8.09 -2.07
CA ALA A 98 10.70 7.15 -0.99
C ALA A 98 9.46 6.42 -0.41
N TRP A 99 8.32 7.11 -0.31
CA TRP A 99 7.05 6.52 0.12
C TRP A 99 6.55 5.41 -0.83
N GLN A 100 6.73 5.60 -2.14
CA GLN A 100 6.34 4.58 -3.12
C GLN A 100 7.27 3.37 -3.05
N HIS A 101 8.56 3.61 -2.82
CA HIS A 101 9.53 2.55 -2.62
C HIS A 101 9.22 1.73 -1.37
N TRP A 102 8.88 2.40 -0.26
CA TRP A 102 8.51 1.74 0.98
C TRP A 102 7.25 0.88 0.82
N LEU A 103 6.18 1.42 0.24
CA LEU A 103 4.97 0.65 -0.06
C LEU A 103 5.22 -0.51 -1.03
N ALA A 104 6.19 -0.39 -1.94
CA ALA A 104 6.57 -1.48 -2.84
C ALA A 104 7.29 -2.65 -2.13
N GLY A 105 7.69 -2.48 -0.87
CA GLY A 105 8.34 -3.51 -0.06
C GLY A 105 7.43 -4.68 0.36
N SER A 106 6.11 -4.60 0.14
CA SER A 106 5.21 -5.74 0.36
C SER A 106 4.08 -5.80 -0.67
N PRO A 107 3.50 -7.00 -0.92
CA PRO A 107 2.35 -7.13 -1.82
C PRO A 107 1.14 -6.31 -1.35
N TYR A 108 0.95 -6.20 -0.03
CA TYR A 108 -0.13 -5.42 0.59
C TYR A 108 0.05 -3.92 0.36
N GLY A 109 1.30 -3.42 0.44
CA GLY A 109 1.61 -2.02 0.18
C GLY A 109 1.44 -1.64 -1.29
N LEU A 110 1.77 -2.54 -2.23
CA LEU A 110 1.48 -2.36 -3.65
C LEU A 110 -0.02 -2.29 -3.94
N GLN A 111 -0.81 -3.18 -3.31
CA GLN A 111 -2.27 -3.15 -3.46
C GLN A 111 -2.88 -1.86 -2.87
N LEU A 112 -2.41 -1.43 -1.70
CA LEU A 112 -2.80 -0.14 -1.12
C LEU A 112 -2.47 1.01 -2.06
N TRP A 113 -1.27 1.02 -2.62
CA TRP A 113 -0.85 2.06 -3.57
C TRP A 113 -1.73 2.09 -4.83
N ALA A 114 -2.05 0.93 -5.40
CA ALA A 114 -2.94 0.82 -6.56
C ALA A 114 -4.35 1.37 -6.24
N LEU A 115 -4.90 1.05 -5.07
CA LEU A 115 -6.21 1.55 -4.64
C LEU A 115 -6.19 3.06 -4.39
N LEU A 116 -5.17 3.59 -3.72
CA LEU A 116 -5.00 5.02 -3.52
C LEU A 116 -4.87 5.75 -4.87
N LYS A 117 -4.16 5.18 -5.84
CA LYS A 117 -4.08 5.71 -7.21
C LYS A 117 -5.45 5.71 -7.89
N GLN A 118 -6.20 4.62 -7.81
CA GLN A 118 -7.53 4.54 -8.40
C GLN A 118 -8.51 5.54 -7.77
N TRP A 119 -8.50 5.69 -6.45
CA TRP A 119 -9.40 6.62 -5.76
C TRP A 119 -8.97 8.08 -5.95
N SER A 120 -7.66 8.37 -6.01
CA SER A 120 -7.16 9.71 -6.30
C SER A 120 -7.38 10.12 -7.76
N ALA A 121 -7.39 9.18 -8.70
CA ALA A 121 -7.64 9.46 -10.12
C ALA A 121 -9.07 9.97 -10.39
N GLY A 122 -10.02 9.73 -9.48
CA GLY A 122 -11.36 10.31 -9.55
C GLY A 122 -11.46 11.74 -8.99
N GLY A 123 -10.40 12.27 -8.37
CA GLY A 123 -10.36 13.60 -7.77
C GLY A 123 -9.74 14.63 -8.70
N PHE A 124 -10.51 15.68 -9.01
CA PHE A 124 -10.16 16.82 -9.86
C PHE A 124 -10.07 16.56 -11.38
N TYR A 125 -11.22 16.28 -11.99
CA TYR A 125 -11.49 16.81 -13.33
C TYR A 125 -12.12 18.20 -13.21
N ILE A 126 -11.31 19.24 -13.00
CA ILE A 126 -11.71 20.62 -13.35
C ILE A 126 -11.49 20.73 -14.86
N GLY A 127 -12.35 20.07 -15.63
CA GLY A 127 -12.33 20.09 -17.10
C GLY A 127 -13.65 20.58 -17.67
N GLY A 128 -14.23 21.61 -17.02
CA GLY A 128 -15.33 22.41 -17.54
C GLY A 128 -14.87 23.58 -18.44
N LEU A 129 -13.56 23.79 -18.60
CA LEU A 129 -13.02 24.73 -19.58
C LEU A 129 -12.68 23.97 -20.87
N PRO A 130 -13.19 24.40 -22.04
CA PRO A 130 -12.96 23.76 -23.33
C PRO A 130 -11.54 24.05 -23.87
N GLU A 131 -10.51 23.80 -23.07
CA GLU A 131 -9.12 24.11 -23.43
C GLU A 131 -8.58 23.20 -24.53
N ARG A 132 -9.20 22.04 -24.80
CA ARG A 132 -8.88 21.21 -25.97
C ARG A 132 -9.65 21.57 -27.25
N LYS A 133 -10.65 22.47 -27.19
CA LYS A 133 -11.43 22.92 -28.36
C LYS A 133 -11.13 24.36 -28.78
N ALA A 134 -10.36 25.10 -27.99
CA ALA A 134 -9.97 26.47 -28.31
C ALA A 134 -8.50 26.53 -28.73
N VAL A 135 -8.20 27.20 -29.85
CA VAL A 135 -6.83 27.52 -30.29
C VAL A 135 -6.17 28.56 -29.35
N ARG A 136 -6.92 29.10 -28.36
CA ARG A 136 -6.47 30.11 -27.39
C ARG A 136 -6.98 29.78 -25.98
N LYS A 137 -6.19 30.14 -24.95
CA LYS A 137 -6.55 30.04 -23.53
C LYS A 137 -7.87 30.79 -23.27
N VAL A 138 -8.83 30.12 -22.64
CA VAL A 138 -10.09 30.76 -22.22
C VAL A 138 -9.76 31.76 -21.10
N GLY A 139 -9.95 33.05 -21.37
CA GLY A 139 -9.56 34.15 -20.48
C GLY A 139 -8.86 35.33 -21.16
N GLY A 140 -8.55 35.24 -22.46
CA GLY A 140 -8.22 36.42 -23.28
C GLY A 140 -6.88 37.11 -23.01
N VAL A 141 -6.01 36.54 -22.17
CA VAL A 141 -4.66 37.09 -21.94
C VAL A 141 -3.70 36.52 -22.99
N PHE A 142 -3.14 37.41 -23.80
CA PHE A 142 -2.05 37.10 -24.72
C PHE A 142 -0.76 36.86 -23.91
N VAL A 143 -0.05 35.78 -24.23
CA VAL A 143 1.41 35.71 -24.05
C VAL A 143 2.01 35.90 -25.42
#